data_AF-A0A2R6LFI2-F1
#
_entry.id   AF-A0A2R6LFI2-F1
#
_cell.length_a   1.000
_cell.length_b   1.000
_cell.length_c   1.000
_cell.angle_alpha   90.00
_cell.angle_beta   90.00
_cell.angle_gamma   90.00
#
_symmetry.space_group_name_H-M   'P 1'
#
loop_
_entity.id
_entity.type
_entity.pdbx_description
1 polymer ?
#
loop_
_entity_poly.entity_id
_entity_poly.type
_entity_poly.pdbx_seq_one_letter_code
_entity_poly.pdbx_strand_id
1 'polypeptide(L)'
;MTDADLYETTTEGDDRERAPEAVTDLPPSSKLVYKTLVWNGRLTQQEIIERSLLSARTVRDALSRLEEHDVVERNVYYRDARQNVYTLADRDRDRERGSGTEPDRGAAAAE
;
A
#
# COMPACT_ATOMS: atom_id res chain seq x y z
N MET A 1 43.50 -3.36 -24.56
CA MET A 1 42.78 -2.82 -25.72
C MET A 1 41.37 -3.36 -25.61
N THR A 2 40.51 -2.49 -25.06
CA THR A 2 39.10 -2.61 -24.67
C THR A 2 38.69 -3.82 -23.83
N ASP A 3 38.57 -3.53 -22.53
CA ASP A 3 37.95 -4.28 -21.44
C ASP A 3 36.44 -4.43 -21.75
N ALA A 4 35.99 -5.65 -22.03
CA ALA A 4 34.62 -5.95 -22.50
C ALA A 4 33.77 -6.67 -21.45
N ASP A 5 34.17 -6.60 -20.17
CA ASP A 5 33.52 -7.26 -19.03
C ASP A 5 32.82 -6.25 -18.11
N LEU A 6 32.13 -5.26 -18.68
CA LEU A 6 31.51 -4.20 -17.88
C LEU A 6 30.07 -3.87 -18.32
N TYR A 7 29.29 -4.91 -18.61
CA TYR A 7 27.82 -4.84 -18.56
C TYR A 7 27.22 -6.20 -18.15
N GLU A 8 27.78 -6.88 -17.14
CA GLU A 8 26.94 -7.71 -16.28
C GLU A 8 26.07 -6.75 -15.46
N THR A 9 25.02 -6.23 -16.09
CA THR A 9 23.90 -5.67 -15.36
C THR A 9 23.26 -6.84 -14.64
N THR A 10 23.68 -7.08 -13.39
CA THR A 10 22.91 -7.82 -12.43
C THR A 10 21.52 -7.18 -12.41
N THR A 11 20.62 -7.73 -13.23
CA THR A 11 19.20 -7.53 -13.03
C THR A 11 18.89 -8.41 -11.84
N GLU A 12 19.34 -7.99 -10.66
CA GLU A 12 18.59 -8.23 -9.43
C GLU A 12 17.26 -7.57 -9.76
N GLY A 13 16.33 -8.37 -10.31
CA GLY A 13 15.00 -7.91 -10.59
C GLY A 13 14.49 -7.36 -9.28
N ASP A 14 14.37 -6.05 -9.19
CA ASP A 14 13.72 -5.40 -8.08
C ASP A 14 12.30 -5.96 -8.08
N ASP A 15 12.07 -6.99 -7.28
CA ASP A 15 10.78 -7.69 -7.16
C ASP A 15 9.66 -6.72 -6.76
N ARG A 16 10.01 -5.49 -6.39
CA ARG A 16 9.11 -4.37 -6.09
C ARG A 16 8.46 -3.75 -7.35
N GLU A 17 9.01 -3.93 -8.55
CA GLU A 17 8.43 -3.39 -9.80
C GLU A 17 7.32 -4.30 -10.36
N ARG A 18 7.41 -5.63 -10.13
CA ARG A 18 6.43 -6.58 -10.66
C ARG A 18 5.15 -6.54 -9.82
N ALA A 19 4.11 -5.93 -10.39
CA ALA A 19 2.77 -5.99 -9.81
C ALA A 19 2.39 -7.47 -9.57
N PRO A 20 1.76 -7.80 -8.42
CA PRO A 20 1.37 -9.16 -8.13
C PRO A 20 0.44 -9.68 -9.23
N GLU A 21 0.52 -10.96 -9.55
CA GLU A 21 -0.30 -11.59 -10.61
C GLU A 21 -1.80 -11.40 -10.32
N ALA A 22 -2.20 -11.35 -9.05
CA ALA A 22 -3.55 -11.01 -8.63
C ALA A 22 -4.03 -9.65 -9.18
N VAL A 23 -3.14 -8.67 -9.38
CA VAL A 23 -3.46 -7.35 -9.94
C VAL A 23 -3.46 -7.35 -11.46
N THR A 24 -2.70 -8.22 -12.12
CA THR A 24 -2.61 -8.22 -13.59
C THR A 24 -3.94 -8.55 -14.26
N ASP A 25 -4.73 -9.42 -13.62
CA ASP A 25 -6.07 -9.83 -14.09
C ASP A 25 -7.20 -8.88 -13.68
N LEU A 26 -6.90 -7.84 -12.88
CA LEU A 26 -7.90 -6.87 -12.45
C LEU A 26 -8.25 -5.84 -13.53
N PRO A 27 -9.44 -5.21 -13.43
CA PRO A 27 -9.85 -4.13 -14.31
C PRO A 27 -8.84 -2.96 -14.31
N PRO A 28 -8.83 -2.14 -15.38
CA PRO A 28 -7.94 -0.99 -15.49
C PRO A 28 -8.03 -0.02 -14.31
N SER A 29 -9.24 0.22 -13.79
CA SER A 29 -9.47 1.09 -12.63
C SER A 29 -8.77 0.58 -11.37
N SER A 30 -8.84 -0.73 -11.09
CA SER A 30 -8.16 -1.37 -9.96
C SER A 30 -6.65 -1.28 -10.09
N LYS A 31 -6.11 -1.51 -11.30
CA LYS A 31 -4.67 -1.38 -11.57
C LYS A 31 -4.18 0.06 -11.35
N LEU A 32 -4.95 1.06 -11.76
CA LEU A 32 -4.62 2.47 -11.53
C LEU A 32 -4.63 2.83 -10.04
N VAL A 33 -5.63 2.38 -9.29
CA VAL A 33 -5.69 2.60 -7.84
C VAL A 33 -4.51 1.94 -7.14
N TYR A 34 -4.17 0.70 -7.53
CA TYR A 34 -2.97 0.02 -7.04
C TYR A 34 -1.70 0.84 -7.29
N LYS A 35 -1.47 1.29 -8.53
CA LYS A 35 -0.29 2.12 -8.85
C LYS A 35 -0.28 3.46 -8.08
N THR A 36 -1.45 4.04 -7.84
CA THR A 36 -1.58 5.23 -7.00
C THR A 36 -1.07 4.97 -5.58
N LEU A 37 -1.44 3.83 -4.98
CA LEU A 37 -0.95 3.40 -3.67
C LEU A 37 0.54 3.03 -3.68
N VAL A 38 1.05 2.43 -4.76
CA VAL A 38 2.49 2.16 -4.91
C VAL A 38 3.31 3.45 -4.84
N TRP A 39 2.88 4.50 -5.53
CA TRP A 39 3.65 5.75 -5.60
C TRP A 39 3.47 6.67 -4.39
N ASN A 40 2.30 6.63 -3.75
CA ASN A 40 1.97 7.54 -2.65
C ASN A 40 2.01 6.86 -1.27
N GLY A 41 2.09 5.53 -1.23
CA GLY A 41 1.99 4.73 -0.02
C GLY A 41 0.58 4.74 0.56
N ARG A 42 0.49 5.05 1.86
CA ARG A 42 -0.75 5.04 2.63
C ARG A 42 -1.64 6.23 2.29
N LEU A 43 -2.84 5.98 1.78
CA LEU A 43 -3.80 7.04 1.43
C LEU A 43 -5.19 6.77 2.01
N THR A 44 -5.91 7.82 2.34
CA THR A 44 -7.36 7.74 2.58
C THR A 44 -8.12 7.53 1.28
N GLN A 45 -9.38 7.09 1.37
CA GLN A 45 -10.22 6.93 0.19
C GLN A 45 -10.39 8.24 -0.61
N GLN A 46 -10.54 9.37 0.08
CA GLN A 46 -10.70 10.67 -0.56
C GLN A 46 -9.43 11.07 -1.33
N GLU A 47 -8.26 10.86 -0.71
CA GLU A 47 -6.98 11.11 -1.34
C GLU A 47 -6.73 10.28 -2.59
N ILE A 48 -7.22 9.03 -2.62
CA ILE A 48 -7.16 8.16 -3.80
C ILE A 48 -8.08 8.69 -4.90
N ILE A 49 -9.27 9.20 -4.56
CA ILE A 49 -10.18 9.83 -5.53
C ILE A 49 -9.50 11.03 -6.19
N GLU A 50 -8.92 11.91 -5.38
CA GLU A 50 -8.25 13.12 -5.86
C GLU A 50 -7.03 12.82 -6.74
N ARG A 51 -6.24 11.79 -6.40
CA ARG A 51 -5.02 11.44 -7.14
C ARG A 51 -5.27 10.58 -8.38
N SER A 52 -6.22 9.65 -8.31
CA SER A 52 -6.53 8.76 -9.45
C SER A 52 -7.41 9.42 -10.50
N LEU A 53 -8.04 10.55 -10.18
CA LEU A 53 -9.02 11.25 -11.02
C LEU A 53 -10.21 10.36 -11.42
N LEU A 54 -10.47 9.29 -10.67
CA LEU A 54 -11.62 8.42 -10.85
C LEU A 54 -12.81 8.92 -10.02
N SER A 55 -14.02 8.50 -10.39
CA SER A 55 -15.19 8.76 -9.57
C SER A 55 -15.10 8.06 -8.21
N ALA A 56 -15.73 8.63 -7.19
CA ALA A 56 -15.80 8.01 -5.87
C ALA A 56 -16.44 6.60 -5.89
N ARG A 57 -17.34 6.33 -6.83
CA ARG A 57 -17.93 4.99 -7.00
C ARG A 57 -16.89 4.01 -7.56
N THR A 58 -16.19 4.42 -8.61
CA THR A 58 -15.16 3.61 -9.25
C THR A 58 -14.00 3.29 -8.29
N VAL A 59 -13.59 4.25 -7.46
CA VAL A 59 -12.57 4.01 -6.43
C VAL A 59 -13.05 3.01 -5.40
N ARG A 60 -14.29 3.10 -4.93
CA ARG A 60 -14.87 2.09 -4.02
C ARG A 60 -14.83 0.70 -4.64
N ASP A 61 -15.38 0.57 -5.84
CA ASP A 61 -15.43 -0.72 -6.54
C ASP A 61 -14.01 -1.27 -6.79
N ALA A 62 -13.05 -0.40 -7.10
CA ALA A 62 -11.66 -0.77 -7.30
C ALA A 62 -10.98 -1.24 -5.99
N LEU A 63 -11.16 -0.51 -4.89
CA LEU A 63 -10.63 -0.87 -3.58
C LEU A 63 -11.24 -2.17 -3.06
N SER A 64 -12.55 -2.37 -3.20
CA SER A 64 -13.21 -3.63 -2.83
C SER A 64 -12.61 -4.82 -3.58
N ARG A 65 -12.39 -4.71 -4.89
CA ARG A 65 -11.71 -5.77 -5.66
C ARG A 65 -10.26 -5.98 -5.22
N LEU A 66 -9.54 -4.92 -4.90
CA LEU A 66 -8.16 -5.06 -4.43
C LEU A 66 -8.10 -5.73 -3.04
N GLU A 67 -9.06 -5.45 -2.17
CA GLU A 67 -9.21 -6.11 -0.86
C GLU A 67 -9.60 -7.59 -1.01
N GLU A 68 -10.55 -7.90 -1.90
CA GLU A 68 -10.98 -9.29 -2.20
C GLU A 68 -9.84 -10.18 -2.70
N HIS A 69 -8.81 -9.57 -3.30
CA HIS A 69 -7.62 -10.26 -3.80
C HIS A 69 -6.41 -10.14 -2.86
N ASP A 70 -6.61 -9.66 -1.63
CA ASP A 70 -5.55 -9.48 -0.60
C ASP A 70 -4.35 -8.64 -1.09
N VAL A 71 -4.59 -7.71 -2.02
CA VAL A 71 -3.55 -6.82 -2.58
C VAL A 71 -3.41 -5.55 -1.74
N VAL A 72 -4.51 -5.10 -1.14
CA VAL A 72 -4.54 -3.92 -0.29
C VAL A 72 -5.22 -4.27 1.02
N GLU A 73 -4.86 -3.52 2.04
CA GLU A 73 -5.47 -3.63 3.34
C GLU A 73 -6.09 -2.30 3.77
N ARG A 74 -7.22 -2.43 4.45
CA ARG A 74 -7.96 -1.33 5.04
C ARG A 74 -7.74 -1.27 6.53
N ASN A 75 -7.31 -0.11 6.99
CA ASN A 75 -7.09 0.18 8.40
C ASN A 75 -7.87 1.42 8.84
N VAL A 76 -8.19 1.50 10.13
CA VAL A 76 -8.80 2.71 10.71
C VAL A 76 -7.76 3.82 10.75
N TYR A 77 -8.16 5.06 10.41
CA TYR A 77 -7.24 6.18 10.48
C TYR A 77 -7.10 6.70 11.91
N TYR A 78 -5.88 6.65 12.47
CA TYR A 78 -5.63 7.10 13.84
C TYR A 78 -6.04 8.56 14.11
N ARG A 79 -5.89 9.47 13.13
CA ARG A 79 -6.27 10.89 13.31
C ARG A 79 -7.78 11.12 13.26
N ASP A 80 -8.52 10.24 12.60
CA ASP A 80 -9.98 10.26 12.55
C ASP A 80 -10.50 8.83 12.36
N ALA A 81 -11.00 8.22 13.43
CA ALA A 81 -11.46 6.83 13.44
C ALA A 81 -12.67 6.57 12.52
N ARG A 82 -13.34 7.62 12.02
CA ARG A 82 -14.44 7.49 11.04
C ARG A 82 -13.92 7.24 9.64
N GLN A 83 -12.66 7.57 9.40
CA GLN A 83 -12.02 7.40 8.11
C GLN A 83 -11.23 6.10 8.06
N ASN A 84 -11.12 5.56 6.86
CA ASN A 84 -10.26 4.44 6.56
C ASN A 84 -9.11 4.88 5.68
N VAL A 85 -8.00 4.18 5.86
CA VAL A 85 -6.78 4.32 5.08
C VAL A 85 -6.47 3.00 4.43
N TYR A 86 -5.90 3.08 3.24
CA TYR A 86 -5.57 1.94 2.42
C TYR A 86 -4.07 1.92 2.24
N THR A 87 -3.51 0.73 2.40
CA THR A 87 -2.08 0.43 2.23
C THR A 87 -1.95 -0.81 1.38
N LEU A 88 -0.84 -0.96 0.67
CA LEU A 88 -0.55 -2.24 0.02
C LEU A 88 -0.42 -3.33 1.10
N ALA A 89 -0.94 -4.52 0.78
CA ALA A 89 -0.63 -5.72 1.54
C ALA A 89 0.85 -6.01 1.28
N ASP A 90 1.68 -5.74 2.28
CA ASP A 90 3.11 -5.95 2.17
C ASP A 90 3.35 -7.46 2.09
N ARG A 91 4.08 -7.92 1.07
CA ARG A 91 4.64 -9.28 1.11
C ARG A 91 5.71 -9.41 2.21
N ASP A 92 6.18 -8.29 2.75
CA ASP A 92 7.24 -8.21 3.75
C ASP A 92 6.77 -7.86 5.19
N ARG A 93 5.47 -7.90 5.50
CA ARG A 93 4.94 -7.51 6.84
C ARG A 93 5.48 -8.30 8.04
N ASP A 94 6.29 -9.33 7.82
CA ASP A 94 7.02 -10.00 8.89
C ASP A 94 8.32 -9.28 9.31
N ARG A 95 8.83 -8.29 8.56
CA ARG A 95 10.08 -7.59 8.93
C ARG A 95 9.94 -6.43 9.92
N GLU A 96 8.77 -5.79 10.03
CA GLU A 96 8.58 -4.61 10.88
C GLU A 96 7.50 -4.79 11.97
N ARG A 97 7.35 -6.01 12.50
CA ARG A 97 6.66 -6.22 13.79
C ARG A 97 7.56 -5.74 14.94
N GLY A 98 7.83 -4.44 15.00
CA GLY A 98 8.80 -3.90 15.94
C GLY A 98 8.94 -2.38 15.94
N SER A 99 7.86 -1.61 16.09
CA SER A 99 7.90 -0.36 16.88
C SER A 99 6.51 0.28 16.98
N GLY A 100 6.13 0.70 18.19
CA GLY A 100 5.06 1.69 18.37
C GLY A 100 3.72 1.18 18.91
N THR A 101 3.70 0.29 19.91
CA THR A 101 2.66 0.38 20.94
C THR A 101 3.36 0.74 22.24
N GLU A 102 3.57 2.04 22.45
CA GLU A 102 3.74 2.55 23.81
C GLU A 102 2.37 2.42 24.49
N PRO A 103 2.21 1.62 25.56
CA PRO A 103 1.05 1.75 26.41
C PRO A 103 1.18 3.08 27.13
N ASP A 104 0.22 3.97 26.89
CA ASP A 104 -0.05 5.15 27.71
C ASP A 104 -0.19 4.70 29.17
N ARG A 105 0.90 4.81 29.93
CA ARG A 105 0.92 4.69 31.39
C ARG A 105 1.11 6.08 31.97
N GLY A 106 0.09 6.90 31.80
CA GLY A 106 -0.10 8.15 32.51
C GLY A 106 -1.15 8.03 33.63
N ALA A 107 -0.65 7.97 34.87
CA ALA A 107 -1.20 8.61 36.07
C ALA A 107 -2.58 8.20 36.65
N ALA A 108 -2.55 7.70 37.90
CA ALA A 108 -3.15 8.29 39.12
C ALA A 108 -3.17 7.22 40.23
N ALA A 109 -2.34 7.29 41.27
CA ALA A 109 -2.57 8.08 42.49
C ALA A 109 -3.91 7.77 43.19
N ALA A 110 -3.85 6.95 44.25
CA ALA A 110 -4.74 7.05 45.40
C ALA A 110 -4.04 6.37 46.60
N GLU A 111 -3.94 7.16 47.68
CA GLU A 111 -3.51 6.76 49.02
C GLU A 111 -4.45 5.74 49.68
#